data_AF-A0A7L0IBC4-F1
#
_entry.id   AF-A0A7L0IBC4-F1
#
_cell.length_a   1.000
_cell.length_b   1.000
_cell.length_c   1.000
_cell.angle_alpha   90.00
_cell.angle_beta   90.00
_cell.angle_gamma   90.00
#
_symmetry.space_group_name_H-M   'P 1'
#
loop_
_entity.id
_entity.type
_entity.pdbx_description
1 polymer ?
#
loop_
_entity_poly.entity_id
_entity_poly.type
_entity_poly.pdbx_seq_one_letter_code
_entity_poly.pdbx_strand_id
1 'polypeptide(L)'
;MTTAGVFVLLSFVLCCFPDAAFGVEVDCSTFPNTTNEEGKEVLACTKSLSPVCGSDGVTYSNECMLCAYNIEYGTNVSKDYDGECKEFVPVDCSRYPNMTNEEGKVGLLCDKHLSTICGTDGVTYDNECMLCAHNLEAGTSVSKKYDGECKKEIATVDCSDYPKPTCGLEYLPLCGSDSKTYSNKCNFCNAVMDSNGTLTLSHFEKC
;
A
#
# COMPACT_ATOMS: atom_id res chain seq x y z
N MET A 1 -60.75 -10.46 -21.55
CA MET A 1 -59.76 -11.16 -20.70
C MET A 1 -58.65 -10.16 -20.40
N THR A 2 -58.72 -9.56 -19.22
CA THR A 2 -57.80 -8.52 -18.73
C THR A 2 -56.63 -9.18 -18.01
N THR A 3 -55.45 -9.21 -18.62
CA THR A 3 -54.22 -9.63 -17.95
C THR A 3 -53.63 -8.46 -17.19
N ALA A 4 -53.70 -8.53 -15.85
CA ALA A 4 -53.06 -7.58 -14.94
C ALA A 4 -51.53 -7.70 -15.05
N GLY A 5 -50.87 -6.62 -15.47
CA GLY A 5 -49.41 -6.51 -15.44
C GLY A 5 -48.96 -6.17 -14.01
N VAL A 6 -48.27 -7.10 -13.37
CA VAL A 6 -47.63 -6.88 -12.06
C VAL A 6 -46.38 -6.03 -12.27
N PHE A 7 -46.40 -4.81 -11.73
CA PHE A 7 -45.24 -3.95 -11.60
C PHE A 7 -44.27 -4.54 -10.57
N VAL A 8 -43.14 -5.09 -11.01
CA VAL A 8 -42.00 -5.37 -10.14
C VAL A 8 -41.15 -4.11 -10.10
N LEU A 9 -41.41 -3.25 -9.12
CA LEU A 9 -40.49 -2.18 -8.74
C LEU A 9 -39.26 -2.86 -8.12
N LEU A 10 -38.20 -3.04 -8.92
CA LEU A 10 -36.86 -3.34 -8.44
C LEU A 10 -36.39 -2.14 -7.60
N SER A 11 -36.69 -2.19 -6.32
CA SER A 11 -36.07 -1.36 -5.30
C SER A 11 -34.58 -1.68 -5.30
N PHE A 12 -33.80 -0.90 -6.05
CA PHE A 12 -32.36 -0.77 -5.85
C PHE A 12 -32.15 -0.14 -4.47
N VAL A 13 -32.17 -0.98 -3.45
CA VAL A 13 -31.61 -0.65 -2.15
C VAL A 13 -30.16 -0.26 -2.43
N LEU A 14 -29.85 1.03 -2.23
CA LEU A 14 -28.48 1.49 -2.06
C LEU A 14 -27.92 0.72 -0.87
N CYS A 15 -27.30 -0.43 -1.16
CA CYS A 15 -26.28 -0.96 -0.29
C CYS A 15 -25.15 0.06 -0.37
N CYS A 16 -25.07 0.93 0.63
CA CYS A 16 -23.83 1.61 0.96
C CYS A 16 -22.78 0.51 1.09
N PHE A 17 -21.97 0.30 0.07
CA PHE A 17 -20.76 -0.50 0.15
C PHE A 17 -19.82 0.26 1.08
N PRO A 18 -19.55 -0.22 2.31
CA PRO A 18 -18.53 0.38 3.15
C PRO A 18 -17.19 -0.26 2.75
N ASP A 19 -16.84 -0.20 1.46
CA ASP A 19 -15.51 -0.61 0.97
C ASP A 19 -14.66 0.63 0.69
N ALA A 20 -14.83 1.65 1.53
CA ALA A 20 -13.76 2.62 1.76
C ALA A 20 -12.69 1.88 2.57
N ALA A 21 -11.70 1.34 1.86
CA ALA A 21 -10.43 1.00 2.47
C ALA A 21 -9.83 2.30 3.03
N PHE A 22 -10.18 2.63 4.27
CA PHE A 22 -9.57 3.70 5.04
C PHE A 22 -8.14 3.27 5.39
N GLY A 23 -7.22 3.43 4.45
CA GLY A 23 -5.87 3.82 4.81
C GLY A 23 -5.97 5.27 5.28
N VAL A 24 -6.06 5.50 6.58
CA VAL A 24 -6.13 6.86 7.12
C VAL A 24 -4.78 7.51 6.88
N GLU A 25 -4.70 8.34 5.84
CA GLU A 25 -3.55 9.19 5.55
C GLU A 25 -3.33 10.14 6.74
N VAL A 26 -2.08 10.27 7.21
CA VAL A 26 -1.77 11.08 8.39
C VAL A 26 -1.67 12.54 7.97
N ASP A 27 -2.62 13.36 8.41
CA ASP A 27 -2.57 14.82 8.20
C ASP A 27 -1.65 15.49 9.22
N CYS A 28 -0.38 15.68 8.81
CA CYS A 28 0.64 16.32 9.65
C CYS A 28 0.32 17.77 10.03
N SER A 29 -0.58 18.45 9.30
CA SER A 29 -0.96 19.83 9.60
C SER A 29 -1.84 19.98 10.84
N THR A 30 -2.40 18.86 11.34
CA THR A 30 -3.22 18.82 12.55
C THR A 30 -2.39 18.90 13.84
N PHE A 31 -1.09 18.61 13.76
CA PHE A 31 -0.21 18.64 14.92
C PHE A 31 0.32 20.05 15.16
N PRO A 32 0.36 20.52 16.43
CA PRO A 32 0.88 21.85 16.73
C PRO A 32 2.36 21.92 16.33
N ASN A 33 2.72 22.96 15.58
CA ASN A 33 4.09 23.22 15.15
C ASN A 33 4.66 24.47 15.84
N THR A 34 5.98 24.56 15.83
CA THR A 34 6.77 25.70 16.31
C THR A 34 7.93 25.94 15.35
N THR A 35 8.61 27.08 15.47
CA THR A 35 9.82 27.36 14.70
C THR A 35 10.99 27.45 15.67
N ASN A 36 12.07 26.71 15.40
CA ASN A 36 13.29 26.79 16.21
C ASN A 36 14.10 28.07 15.88
N GLU A 37 15.19 28.30 16.59
CA GLU A 37 16.07 29.47 16.40
C GLU A 37 16.68 29.56 14.99
N GLU A 38 16.72 28.45 14.26
CA GLU A 38 17.23 28.34 12.89
C GLU A 38 16.14 28.55 11.83
N GLY A 39 14.90 28.84 12.22
CA GLY A 39 13.79 29.03 11.29
C GLY A 39 13.16 27.71 10.81
N LYS A 40 13.54 26.56 11.37
CA LYS A 40 13.02 25.24 10.99
C LYS A 40 11.74 24.92 11.74
N GLU A 41 10.76 24.40 11.02
CA GLU A 41 9.52 23.89 11.59
C GLU A 41 9.78 22.65 12.46
N VAL A 42 9.16 22.59 13.63
CA VAL A 42 9.26 21.49 14.60
C VAL A 42 7.88 21.19 15.16
N LEU A 43 7.45 19.93 15.10
CA LEU A 43 6.18 19.49 15.69
C LEU A 43 6.30 19.30 17.21
N ALA A 44 5.33 19.83 17.94
CA ALA A 44 5.18 19.67 19.37
C ALA A 44 4.36 18.40 19.67
N CYS A 45 5.01 17.23 19.60
CA CYS A 45 4.34 15.96 19.81
C CYS A 45 4.08 15.65 21.29
N THR A 46 2.88 15.15 21.59
CA THR A 46 2.57 14.60 22.90
C THR A 46 3.24 13.23 23.08
N LYS A 47 3.49 12.83 24.34
CA LYS A 47 4.03 11.49 24.66
C LYS A 47 2.96 10.39 24.63
N SER A 48 1.90 10.55 23.84
CA SER A 48 0.90 9.50 23.66
C SER A 48 1.52 8.31 22.96
N LEU A 49 1.35 7.10 23.50
CA LEU A 49 1.83 5.88 22.86
C LEU A 49 0.70 5.29 22.03
N SER A 50 0.80 5.42 20.71
CA SER A 50 -0.18 4.89 19.75
C SER A 50 0.61 4.52 18.49
N PRO A 51 1.41 3.44 18.56
CA PRO A 51 2.42 3.17 17.56
C PRO A 51 1.82 3.02 16.16
N VAL A 52 2.59 3.40 15.16
CA VAL A 52 2.24 3.26 13.74
C VAL A 52 3.43 2.69 12.98
N CYS A 53 3.17 1.87 11.98
CA CYS A 53 4.19 1.38 11.06
C CYS A 53 4.28 2.32 9.86
N GLY A 54 5.46 2.88 9.61
CA GLY A 54 5.73 3.68 8.43
C GLY A 54 5.90 2.81 7.18
N SER A 55 5.72 3.43 6.01
CA SER A 55 5.98 2.81 4.70
C SER A 55 7.45 2.44 4.50
N ASP A 56 8.34 2.95 5.34
CA ASP A 56 9.76 2.60 5.43
C ASP A 56 10.04 1.37 6.33
N GLY A 57 8.99 0.77 6.91
CA GLY A 57 9.11 -0.37 7.82
C GLY A 57 9.60 0.00 9.21
N VAL A 58 9.60 1.29 9.59
CA VAL A 58 9.99 1.76 10.91
C VAL A 58 8.75 2.00 11.78
N THR A 59 8.80 1.53 13.03
CA THR A 59 7.77 1.82 14.03
C THR A 59 7.98 3.22 14.59
N TYR A 60 6.96 4.07 14.46
CA TYR A 60 6.91 5.38 15.11
C TYR A 60 5.99 5.31 16.32
N SER A 61 6.37 5.96 17.42
CA SER A 61 5.62 5.91 18.69
C SER A 61 4.19 6.45 18.58
N ASN A 62 3.95 7.34 17.61
CA ASN A 62 2.65 7.83 17.18
C ASN A 62 2.76 8.56 15.83
N GLU A 63 1.61 8.92 15.24
CA GLU A 63 1.50 9.66 13.98
C GLU A 63 2.26 11.00 13.99
N CYS A 64 2.25 11.74 15.10
CA CYS A 64 3.00 12.99 15.22
C CYS A 64 4.50 12.75 15.10
N MET A 65 5.03 11.67 15.69
CA MET A 65 6.43 11.31 15.59
C MET A 65 6.84 10.92 14.16
N LEU A 66 5.95 10.29 13.40
CA LEU A 66 6.15 10.03 11.97
C LEU A 66 6.23 11.35 11.19
N CYS A 67 5.30 12.28 11.42
CA CYS A 67 5.33 13.61 10.81
C CYS A 67 6.58 14.42 11.19
N ALA A 68 6.97 14.40 12.47
CA ALA A 68 8.15 15.08 12.97
C ALA A 68 9.43 14.55 12.29
N TYR A 69 9.51 13.23 12.10
CA TYR A 69 10.61 12.61 11.35
C TYR A 69 10.68 13.11 9.91
N ASN A 70 9.54 13.16 9.20
CA ASN A 70 9.47 13.70 7.84
C ASN A 70 9.96 15.14 7.75
N ILE A 71 9.60 16.00 8.70
CA ILE A 71 10.03 17.40 8.72
C ILE A 71 11.51 17.53 9.11
N GLU A 72 11.97 16.71 10.05
CA GLU A 72 13.35 16.74 10.53
C GLU A 72 14.34 16.32 9.44
N TYR A 73 14.02 15.25 8.72
CA TYR A 73 14.91 14.63 7.74
C TYR A 73 14.54 14.94 6.27
N GLY A 74 13.43 15.65 6.04
CA GLY A 74 12.95 15.95 4.69
C GLY A 74 12.48 14.70 3.93
N THR A 75 11.93 13.71 4.64
CA THR A 75 11.40 12.46 4.07
C THR A 75 9.89 12.56 3.83
N ASN A 76 9.33 11.60 3.08
CA ASN A 76 7.89 11.46 2.89
C ASN A 76 7.43 10.03 3.22
N VAL A 77 7.67 9.60 4.46
CA VAL A 77 7.19 8.32 4.98
C VAL A 77 5.70 8.46 5.23
N SER A 78 4.90 7.55 4.66
CA SER A 78 3.46 7.48 4.91
C SER A 78 3.17 6.43 5.98
N LYS A 79 1.99 6.47 6.61
CA LYS A 79 1.56 5.39 7.51
C LYS A 79 1.09 4.19 6.67
N ASP A 80 1.67 3.02 6.88
CA ASP A 80 1.19 1.77 6.28
C ASP A 80 0.00 1.22 7.09
N TYR A 81 0.18 1.06 8.40
CA TYR A 81 -0.89 0.59 9.29
C TYR A 81 -0.68 1.02 10.76
N ASP A 82 -1.75 0.98 11.54
CA ASP A 82 -1.72 1.23 12.98
C ASP A 82 -1.13 0.04 13.75
N GLY A 83 -0.28 0.33 14.74
CA GLY A 83 0.49 -0.65 15.51
C GLY A 83 1.99 -0.61 15.19
N GLU A 84 2.76 -1.44 15.88
CA GLU A 84 4.19 -1.58 15.58
C GLU A 84 4.40 -2.31 14.26
N CYS A 85 5.47 -1.97 13.55
CA CYS A 85 5.92 -2.77 12.42
C CYS A 85 6.16 -4.21 12.89
N LYS A 86 5.60 -5.17 12.15
CA LYS A 86 5.81 -6.58 12.43
C LYS A 86 7.24 -6.89 12.00
N GLU A 87 8.06 -7.38 12.93
CA GLU A 87 9.33 -7.97 12.51
C GLU A 87 9.05 -9.08 11.50
N PHE A 88 9.83 -9.10 10.42
CA PHE A 88 9.76 -10.16 9.42
C PHE A 88 10.11 -11.49 10.09
N VAL A 89 9.10 -12.24 10.52
CA VAL A 89 9.31 -13.61 11.00
C VAL A 89 9.51 -14.47 9.75
N PRO A 90 10.73 -14.98 9.49
CA PRO A 90 10.95 -15.88 8.37
C PRO A 90 10.06 -17.11 8.54
N VAL A 91 9.42 -17.53 7.46
CA VAL A 91 8.61 -18.74 7.46
C VAL A 91 9.54 -19.94 7.59
N ASP A 92 9.36 -20.75 8.63
CA ASP A 92 10.10 -22.00 8.77
C ASP A 92 9.52 -23.06 7.83
N CYS A 93 10.10 -23.14 6.63
CA CYS A 93 9.69 -24.11 5.62
C CYS A 93 9.95 -25.57 6.04
N SER A 94 10.79 -25.81 7.06
CA SER A 94 11.12 -27.14 7.56
C SER A 94 9.96 -27.80 8.30
N ARG A 95 8.98 -27.01 8.75
CA ARG A 95 7.75 -27.49 9.41
C ARG A 95 6.83 -28.25 8.44
N TYR A 96 6.90 -27.95 7.15
CA TYR A 96 5.99 -28.53 6.18
C TYR A 96 6.50 -29.91 5.71
N PRO A 97 5.63 -30.92 5.65
CA PRO A 97 6.03 -32.24 5.18
C PRO A 97 6.50 -32.17 3.73
N ASN A 98 7.64 -32.81 3.44
CA ASN A 98 8.19 -32.87 2.09
C ASN A 98 8.02 -34.27 1.48
N MET A 99 8.15 -34.33 0.15
CA MET A 99 8.23 -35.57 -0.62
C MET A 99 9.34 -35.43 -1.66
N THR A 100 9.93 -36.56 -2.03
CA THR A 100 10.92 -36.61 -3.11
C THR A 100 10.37 -37.48 -4.23
N ASN A 101 10.34 -36.97 -5.46
CA ASN A 101 9.93 -37.77 -6.62
C ASN A 101 11.06 -38.73 -7.06
N GLU A 102 10.78 -39.59 -8.05
CA GLU A 102 11.77 -40.55 -8.58
C GLU A 102 13.00 -39.88 -9.20
N GLU A 103 12.89 -38.62 -9.60
CA GLU A 103 13.96 -37.80 -10.16
C GLU A 103 14.80 -37.09 -9.08
N GLY A 104 14.47 -37.28 -7.79
CA GLY A 104 15.15 -36.61 -6.68
C GLY A 104 14.67 -35.17 -6.42
N LYS A 105 13.66 -34.68 -7.14
CA LYS A 105 13.06 -33.35 -6.90
C LYS A 105 12.25 -33.39 -5.61
N VAL A 106 12.61 -32.53 -4.67
CA VAL A 106 11.88 -32.33 -3.42
C VAL A 106 10.72 -31.38 -3.66
N GLY A 107 9.53 -31.73 -3.17
CA GLY A 107 8.34 -30.88 -3.14
C GLY A 107 7.74 -30.85 -1.75
N LEU A 108 6.94 -29.82 -1.45
CA LEU A 108 6.21 -29.72 -0.19
C LEU A 108 4.77 -30.21 -0.35
N LEU A 109 4.30 -30.96 0.64
CA LEU A 109 2.92 -31.42 0.76
C LEU A 109 2.11 -30.35 1.50
N CYS A 110 1.59 -29.40 0.74
CA CYS A 110 0.74 -28.34 1.27
C CYS A 110 -0.71 -28.79 1.37
N ASP A 111 -1.37 -28.47 2.49
CA ASP A 111 -2.81 -28.58 2.58
C ASP A 111 -3.48 -27.45 1.77
N LYS A 112 -4.80 -27.57 1.58
CA LYS A 112 -5.61 -26.55 0.90
C LYS A 112 -6.17 -25.52 1.89
N HIS A 113 -5.56 -25.36 3.05
CA HIS A 113 -6.01 -24.35 4.00
C HIS A 113 -5.67 -22.96 3.44
N LEU A 114 -6.70 -22.12 3.25
CA LEU A 114 -6.51 -20.75 2.78
C LEU A 114 -6.20 -19.85 3.98
N SER A 115 -4.95 -19.41 4.06
CA SER A 115 -4.45 -18.43 5.02
C SER A 115 -3.51 -17.49 4.27
N THR A 116 -4.11 -16.66 3.41
CA THR A 116 -3.39 -15.84 2.44
C THR A 116 -2.32 -14.97 3.09
N ILE A 117 -1.17 -14.85 2.44
CA ILE A 117 -0.07 -13.98 2.87
C ILE A 117 0.49 -13.20 1.68
N CYS A 118 1.05 -12.03 1.96
CA CYS A 118 1.79 -11.26 0.98
C CYS A 118 3.28 -11.58 1.12
N GLY A 119 3.93 -11.99 0.03
CA GLY A 119 5.37 -12.20 -0.04
C GLY A 119 6.13 -10.88 -0.16
N THR A 120 7.43 -10.90 0.18
CA THR A 120 8.34 -9.77 -0.03
C THR A 120 8.59 -9.45 -1.50
N ASP A 121 8.20 -10.37 -2.40
CA ASP A 121 8.17 -10.20 -3.85
C ASP A 121 6.89 -9.52 -4.36
N GLY A 122 5.96 -9.15 -3.47
CA GLY A 122 4.68 -8.55 -3.83
C GLY A 122 3.66 -9.53 -4.40
N VAL A 123 3.92 -10.84 -4.32
CA VAL A 123 3.01 -11.90 -4.75
C VAL A 123 2.16 -12.38 -3.58
N THR A 124 0.87 -12.60 -3.82
CA THR A 124 -0.02 -13.21 -2.84
C THR A 124 0.08 -14.73 -2.93
N TYR A 125 0.34 -15.35 -1.79
CA TYR A 125 0.38 -16.80 -1.65
C TYR A 125 -0.82 -17.28 -0.84
N ASP A 126 -1.44 -18.40 -1.25
CA ASP A 126 -2.61 -18.96 -0.57
C ASP A 126 -2.36 -19.29 0.91
N ASN A 127 -1.11 -19.65 1.24
CA ASN A 127 -0.61 -19.85 2.59
C ASN A 127 0.93 -19.89 2.61
N GLU A 128 1.50 -19.95 3.83
CA GLU A 128 2.94 -20.05 4.08
C GLU A 128 3.60 -21.28 3.42
N CYS A 129 2.89 -22.42 3.33
CA CYS A 129 3.42 -23.62 2.67
C CYS A 129 3.59 -23.39 1.16
N MET A 130 2.63 -22.72 0.52
CA MET A 130 2.70 -22.41 -0.92
C MET A 130 3.84 -21.42 -1.23
N LEU A 131 4.11 -20.47 -0.34
CA LEU A 131 5.29 -19.61 -0.43
C LEU A 131 6.59 -20.44 -0.34
N CYS A 132 6.67 -21.36 0.61
CA CYS A 132 7.82 -22.27 0.73
C CYS A 132 7.97 -23.19 -0.49
N ALA A 133 6.88 -23.69 -1.05
CA ALA A 133 6.88 -24.54 -2.23
C ALA A 133 7.41 -23.79 -3.45
N HIS A 134 6.99 -22.53 -3.63
CA HIS A 134 7.53 -21.64 -4.65
C HIS A 134 9.04 -21.41 -4.47
N ASN A 135 9.50 -21.10 -3.26
CA ASN A 135 10.93 -20.95 -2.98
C ASN A 135 11.75 -22.19 -3.34
N LEU A 136 11.23 -23.37 -3.00
CA LEU A 136 11.89 -24.64 -3.30
C LEU A 136 11.93 -24.93 -4.80
N GLU A 137 10.84 -24.67 -5.52
CA GLU A 137 10.74 -24.93 -6.96
C GLU A 137 11.53 -23.92 -7.80
N ALA A 138 11.40 -22.63 -7.49
CA ALA A 138 12.03 -21.55 -8.23
C ALA A 138 13.46 -21.25 -7.78
N GLY A 139 13.91 -21.82 -6.65
CA GLY A 139 15.20 -21.50 -6.05
C GLY A 139 15.27 -20.07 -5.49
N THR A 140 14.13 -19.52 -5.06
CA THR A 140 14.01 -18.17 -4.51
C THR A 140 14.05 -18.18 -2.98
N SER A 141 14.22 -16.99 -2.38
CA SER A 141 14.18 -16.79 -0.93
C SER A 141 13.20 -15.67 -0.58
N VAL A 142 11.95 -15.83 -1.01
CA VAL A 142 10.84 -14.92 -0.68
C VAL A 142 10.46 -15.12 0.79
N SER A 143 10.32 -14.04 1.53
CA SER A 143 9.84 -14.06 2.92
C SER A 143 8.39 -13.59 2.97
N LYS A 144 7.68 -13.87 4.08
CA LYS A 144 6.38 -13.25 4.34
C LYS A 144 6.58 -11.77 4.67
N LYS A 145 5.89 -10.89 3.93
CA LYS A 145 5.81 -9.44 4.21
C LYS A 145 4.75 -9.15 5.27
N TYR A 146 3.53 -9.63 5.07
CA TYR A 146 2.43 -9.55 6.04
C TYR A 146 1.35 -10.61 5.76
N ASP A 147 0.46 -10.82 6.72
CA ASP A 147 -0.71 -11.68 6.56
C ASP A 147 -1.81 -10.98 5.76
N GLY A 148 -2.52 -11.73 4.91
CA GLY A 148 -3.51 -11.20 3.96
C GLY A 148 -3.00 -11.15 2.52
N GLU A 149 -3.87 -10.78 1.59
CA GLU A 149 -3.48 -10.56 0.20
C GLU A 149 -2.54 -9.36 0.09
N CYS A 150 -1.61 -9.41 -0.87
CA CYS A 150 -0.87 -8.21 -1.21
C CYS A 150 -1.86 -7.13 -1.65
N LYS A 151 -1.83 -6.01 -0.94
CA LYS A 151 -2.47 -4.78 -1.39
C LYS A 151 -1.79 -4.43 -2.70
N LYS A 152 -2.45 -4.72 -3.83
CA LYS A 152 -2.16 -4.00 -5.07
C LYS A 152 -2.49 -2.58 -4.69
N GLU A 153 -1.48 -1.73 -4.56
CA GLU A 153 -1.75 -0.31 -4.63
C GLU A 153 -2.39 -0.11 -6.00
N ILE A 154 -3.72 -0.05 -6.02
CA ILE A 154 -4.41 0.75 -7.01
C ILE A 154 -3.98 2.15 -6.60
N ALA A 155 -2.80 2.50 -7.05
CA ALA A 155 -2.19 3.78 -6.90
C ALA A 155 -3.00 4.75 -7.75
N THR A 156 -4.25 4.99 -7.35
CA THR A 156 -5.06 6.02 -7.97
C THR A 156 -4.50 7.32 -7.45
N VAL A 157 -3.81 8.03 -8.34
CA VAL A 157 -3.44 9.40 -8.05
C VAL A 157 -4.71 10.23 -8.17
N ASP A 158 -5.24 10.67 -7.03
CA ASP A 158 -6.38 11.59 -7.03
C ASP A 158 -5.97 12.93 -7.64
N CYS A 159 -6.54 13.22 -8.80
CA CYS A 159 -6.33 14.45 -9.56
C CYS A 159 -7.57 15.36 -9.57
N SER A 160 -8.53 15.16 -8.66
CA SER A 160 -9.81 15.91 -8.63
C SER A 160 -9.62 17.42 -8.44
N ASP A 161 -8.56 17.84 -7.75
CA ASP A 161 -8.25 19.25 -7.45
C ASP A 161 -7.36 19.94 -8.51
N TYR A 162 -7.21 19.33 -9.70
CA TYR A 162 -6.36 19.84 -10.79
C TYR A 162 -7.21 20.42 -11.93
N PRO A 163 -6.64 21.30 -12.78
CA PRO A 163 -5.24 21.70 -12.87
C PRO A 163 -4.80 22.73 -11.80
N LYS A 164 -3.50 22.73 -11.47
CA LYS A 164 -2.87 23.73 -10.61
C LYS A 164 -1.80 24.49 -11.41
N PRO A 165 -1.76 25.83 -11.34
CA PRO A 165 -0.89 26.65 -12.19
C PRO A 165 0.60 26.56 -11.81
N THR A 166 0.89 26.21 -10.56
CA THR A 166 2.26 26.09 -10.04
C THR A 166 2.41 24.74 -9.33
N CYS A 167 3.53 24.08 -9.59
CA CYS A 167 3.93 22.85 -8.93
C CYS A 167 5.16 23.10 -8.06
N GLY A 168 5.23 22.42 -6.90
CA GLY A 168 6.44 22.39 -6.09
C GLY A 168 7.59 21.64 -6.78
N LEU A 169 8.80 21.81 -6.25
CA LEU A 169 10.03 21.15 -6.71
C LEU A 169 10.31 19.82 -6.01
N GLU A 170 9.36 19.33 -5.19
CA GLU A 170 9.42 17.99 -4.61
C GLU A 170 9.63 16.94 -5.71
N TYR A 171 10.51 15.98 -5.46
CA TYR A 171 10.85 14.91 -6.40
C TYR A 171 10.38 13.56 -5.87
N LEU A 172 9.14 13.22 -6.20
CA LEU A 172 8.51 11.92 -5.95
C LEU A 172 7.98 11.39 -7.28
N PRO A 173 8.82 10.70 -8.06
CA PRO A 173 8.52 10.41 -9.45
C PRO A 173 7.36 9.42 -9.62
N LEU A 174 6.60 9.58 -10.70
CA LEU A 174 5.51 8.70 -11.12
C LEU A 174 5.70 8.29 -12.58
N CYS A 175 5.48 7.03 -12.91
CA CYS A 175 5.51 6.53 -14.29
C CYS A 175 4.09 6.53 -14.88
N GLY A 176 3.87 7.29 -15.96
CA GLY A 176 2.60 7.33 -16.68
C GLY A 176 2.41 6.14 -17.63
N SER A 177 1.16 5.89 -18.04
CA SER A 177 0.82 4.92 -19.07
C SER A 177 1.42 5.24 -20.45
N ASP A 178 1.90 6.47 -20.64
CA ASP A 178 2.66 6.91 -21.81
C ASP A 178 4.18 6.68 -21.68
N SER A 179 4.62 5.93 -20.66
CA SER A 179 6.02 5.63 -20.34
C SER A 179 6.88 6.87 -20.06
N LYS A 180 6.27 7.98 -19.61
CA LYS A 180 7.01 9.15 -19.12
C LYS A 180 7.05 9.18 -17.60
N THR A 181 8.21 9.60 -17.10
CA THR A 181 8.41 9.89 -15.69
C THR A 181 8.01 11.34 -15.39
N TYR A 182 7.03 11.51 -14.53
CA TYR A 182 6.59 12.79 -14.00
C TYR A 182 7.28 13.05 -12.67
N SER A 183 7.83 14.24 -12.47
CA SER A 183 8.66 14.56 -11.30
C SER A 183 7.92 14.51 -9.96
N ASN A 184 6.61 14.76 -9.96
CA ASN A 184 5.73 14.67 -8.80
C ASN A 184 4.25 14.58 -9.21
N LYS A 185 3.38 14.34 -8.21
CA LYS A 185 1.92 14.27 -8.37
C LYS A 185 1.34 15.48 -9.11
N CYS A 186 1.85 16.68 -8.85
CA CYS A 186 1.35 17.89 -9.50
C CYS A 186 1.60 17.89 -11.01
N ASN A 187 2.81 17.56 -11.43
CA ASN A 187 3.16 17.47 -12.85
C ASN A 187 2.40 16.32 -13.55
N PHE A 188 2.24 15.17 -12.86
CA PHE A 188 1.44 14.07 -13.36
C PHE A 188 -0.03 14.46 -13.54
N CYS A 189 -0.69 14.98 -12.51
CA CYS A 189 -2.11 15.32 -12.56
C CYS A 189 -2.42 16.46 -13.54
N ASN A 190 -1.55 17.47 -13.68
CA ASN A 190 -1.72 18.47 -14.73
C ASN A 190 -1.69 17.81 -16.13
N ALA A 191 -0.77 16.87 -16.36
CA ALA A 191 -0.73 16.13 -17.62
C ALA A 191 -1.94 15.20 -17.82
N VAL A 192 -2.50 14.63 -16.75
CA VAL A 192 -3.78 13.89 -16.81
C VAL A 192 -4.89 14.80 -17.32
N MET A 193 -5.00 16.02 -16.76
CA MET A 193 -5.99 17.02 -17.21
C MET A 193 -5.75 17.44 -18.66
N ASP A 194 -4.51 17.69 -19.06
CA ASP A 194 -4.14 18.02 -20.46
C ASP A 194 -4.46 16.89 -21.44
N SER A 195 -4.37 15.63 -20.98
CA SER A 195 -4.72 14.44 -21.76
C SER A 195 -6.22 14.12 -21.75
N ASN A 196 -7.05 14.93 -21.09
CA ASN A 196 -8.47 14.68 -20.86
C ASN A 196 -8.74 13.30 -20.21
N GLY A 197 -7.90 12.92 -19.25
CA GLY A 197 -8.03 11.66 -18.48
C GLY A 197 -7.58 10.39 -19.21
N THR A 198 -6.92 10.50 -20.37
CA THR A 198 -6.39 9.32 -21.09
C THR A 198 -5.08 8.80 -20.52
N LEU A 199 -4.29 9.65 -19.88
CA LEU A 199 -3.11 9.27 -19.11
C LEU A 199 -3.54 8.65 -17.77
N THR A 200 -3.03 7.45 -17.47
CA THR A 200 -3.23 6.77 -16.19
C THR A 200 -1.88 6.50 -15.54
N LEU A 201 -1.87 6.21 -14.24
CA LEU A 201 -0.63 5.79 -13.58
C LEU A 201 -0.28 4.36 -14.01
N SER A 202 0.99 4.13 -14.35
CA SER A 202 1.55 2.79 -14.54
C SER A 202 2.04 2.24 -13.20
N HIS A 203 2.97 2.94 -12.55
CA HIS A 203 3.45 2.66 -11.20
C HIS A 203 4.08 3.91 -10.57
N PHE A 204 4.25 3.90 -9.26
CA PHE A 204 5.09 4.89 -8.57
C PHE A 204 6.56 4.66 -8.90
N GLU A 205 7.39 5.69 -8.72
CA GLU A 205 8.78 5.77 -9.16
C GLU A 205 8.96 6.10 -10.66
N LYS A 206 10.21 6.07 -11.13
CA LYS A 206 10.54 6.37 -12.54
C LYS A 206 10.20 5.18 -13.43
N CYS A 207 9.75 5.45 -14.65
CA CYS A 207 10.00 4.53 -15.77
C CYS A 207 11.54 4.45 -16.00
#